data_AF-A0A093H6G7-F1
#
_entry.id   AF-A0A093H6G7-F1
#
_cell.length_a   1.000
_cell.length_b   1.000
_cell.length_c   1.000
_cell.angle_alpha   90.00
_cell.angle_beta   90.00
_cell.angle_gamma   90.00
#
_symmetry.space_group_name_H-M   'P 1'
#
loop_
_entity.id
_entity.type
_entity.pdbx_description
1 polymer ?
#
loop_
_entity_poly.entity_id
_entity_poly.type
_entity_poly.pdbx_seq_one_letter_code
_entity_poly.pdbx_strand_id
1 'polypeptide(L)'
;HSNQLRQARAMGDYLIVGVHTDEEIAKHKGPPVFTQEERYKMVQAIKWVDEIVPGAPYVSTLETLDKYNCDFCVHGDDITLTIDGKDTYEEVKTAGRYRECKRTQGVSTTDLVGRMLLMTKAHHSNIDEDLDYRKHTDNFGKGPKGRSPWTGVSQFLQTSQKIIQFASGKEPQPGDTIIYVAGAFDLFHIGHVDFLEKVHQLAERPYIIAGLHFDQEVNRYKGKNYPIMNIHERTLSVLACRYVSEVVIGAPYAVTADLLDHFRVTLVCHGMTEVVPDKDGSDPYEEPKRRGIFQLVDSGSNLTTDLIVQRIIKNRLAF
;
A
#
# COMPACT_ATOMS: atom_id res chain seq x y z
N HIS A 1 0.48 2.18 7.64
CA HIS A 1 1.51 3.14 7.21
C HIS A 1 0.90 4.37 6.54
N SER A 2 0.34 4.29 5.32
CA SER A 2 -0.10 5.50 4.59
C SER A 2 -1.08 6.40 5.34
N ASN A 3 -2.08 5.84 6.05
CA ASN A 3 -3.00 6.64 6.87
C ASN A 3 -2.34 7.30 8.11
N GLN A 4 -1.29 6.69 8.67
CA GLN A 4 -0.51 7.31 9.75
C GLN A 4 0.27 8.51 9.20
N LEU A 5 0.91 8.36 8.04
CA LEU A 5 1.62 9.46 7.37
C LEU A 5 0.66 10.59 6.97
N ARG A 6 -0.55 10.26 6.48
CA ARG A 6 -1.62 11.25 6.25
C ARG A 6 -1.97 12.01 7.52
N GLN A 7 -2.18 11.31 8.64
CA GLN A 7 -2.50 11.94 9.92
C GLN A 7 -1.35 12.84 10.40
N ALA A 8 -0.11 12.38 10.30
CA ALA A 8 1.08 13.15 10.66
C ALA A 8 1.21 14.42 9.79
N ARG A 9 1.08 14.28 8.47
CA ARG A 9 1.13 15.41 7.53
C ARG A 9 0.02 16.43 7.79
N ALA A 10 -1.13 16.02 8.30
CA ALA A 10 -2.24 16.91 8.64
C ALA A 10 -2.02 17.71 9.95
N MET A 11 -0.98 17.39 10.73
CA MET A 11 -0.63 18.11 11.96
C MET A 11 0.34 19.28 11.72
N GLY A 12 0.81 19.46 10.48
CA GLY A 12 1.73 20.52 10.11
C GLY A 12 1.74 20.78 8.60
N ASP A 13 2.79 21.43 8.11
CA ASP A 13 2.87 21.89 6.71
C ASP A 13 3.91 21.14 5.85
N TYR A 14 4.70 20.26 6.47
CA TYR A 14 5.73 19.46 5.79
C TYR A 14 5.96 18.16 6.57
N LEU A 15 6.13 17.02 5.89
CA LEU A 15 6.39 15.72 6.52
C LEU A 15 7.70 15.11 6.03
N ILE A 16 8.64 14.98 6.97
CA ILE A 16 9.89 14.21 6.81
C ILE A 16 9.69 12.83 7.43
N VAL A 17 10.10 11.77 6.73
CA VAL A 17 10.03 10.39 7.23
C VAL A 17 11.42 9.78 7.33
N GLY A 18 11.88 9.54 8.55
CA GLY A 18 13.08 8.76 8.81
C GLY A 18 12.84 7.26 8.59
N VAL A 19 13.71 6.61 7.83
CA VAL A 19 13.64 5.17 7.55
C VAL A 19 14.96 4.50 7.91
N HIS A 20 14.91 3.47 8.76
CA HIS A 20 16.10 2.77 9.26
C HIS A 20 16.80 1.94 8.18
N THR A 21 18.10 1.68 8.34
CA THR A 21 18.84 0.73 7.50
C THR A 21 18.44 -0.72 7.79
N ASP A 22 18.83 -1.65 6.91
CA ASP A 22 18.61 -3.08 7.15
C ASP A 22 19.40 -3.58 8.37
N GLU A 23 20.64 -3.09 8.52
CA GLU A 23 21.52 -3.40 9.66
C GLU A 23 20.91 -2.94 10.99
N GLU A 24 20.36 -1.72 11.03
CA GLU A 24 19.80 -1.15 12.25
C GLU A 24 18.53 -1.90 12.70
N ILE A 25 17.72 -2.34 11.73
CA ILE A 25 16.55 -3.18 12.02
C ILE A 25 16.98 -4.53 12.59
N ALA A 26 18.01 -5.16 12.01
CA ALA A 26 18.48 -6.49 12.40
C ALA A 26 19.05 -6.54 13.84
N LYS A 27 19.48 -5.40 14.40
CA LYS A 27 19.91 -5.30 15.81
C LYS A 27 18.76 -5.43 16.80
N HIS A 28 17.54 -5.08 16.40
CA HIS A 28 16.38 -4.97 17.29
C HIS A 28 15.34 -6.08 17.07
N LYS A 29 15.28 -6.64 15.84
CA LYS A 29 14.35 -7.70 15.46
C LYS A 29 14.93 -8.51 14.29
N GLY A 30 14.21 -9.54 13.83
CA GLY A 30 14.57 -10.26 12.61
C GLY A 30 14.74 -9.32 11.40
N PRO A 31 15.58 -9.67 10.42
CA PRO A 31 15.88 -8.81 9.29
C PRO A 31 14.62 -8.47 8.49
N PRO A 32 14.55 -7.27 7.89
CA PRO A 32 13.39 -6.86 7.11
C PRO A 32 13.29 -7.68 5.81
N VAL A 33 12.05 -7.93 5.37
CA VAL A 33 11.78 -8.66 4.11
C VAL A 33 12.21 -7.86 2.88
N PHE A 34 12.04 -6.53 2.95
CA PHE A 34 12.39 -5.59 1.90
C PHE A 34 13.69 -4.87 2.25
N THR A 35 14.55 -4.69 1.25
CA THR A 35 15.81 -3.95 1.42
C THR A 35 15.52 -2.50 1.77
N GLN A 36 16.51 -1.82 2.35
CA GLN A 36 16.35 -0.42 2.69
C GLN A 36 16.01 0.47 1.49
N GLU A 37 16.60 0.22 0.31
CA GLU A 37 16.31 0.98 -0.91
C GLU A 37 14.87 0.78 -1.40
N GLU A 38 14.35 -0.45 -1.33
CA GLU A 38 12.94 -0.74 -1.63
C GLU A 38 12.01 0.00 -0.65
N ARG A 39 12.38 0.05 0.64
CA ARG A 39 11.61 0.74 1.69
C ARG A 39 11.65 2.26 1.51
N TYR A 40 12.82 2.83 1.21
CA TYR A 40 13.00 4.25 0.93
C TYR A 40 12.11 4.69 -0.23
N LYS A 41 12.21 3.98 -1.36
CA LYS A 41 11.43 4.31 -2.55
C LYS A 41 9.93 4.17 -2.32
N MET A 42 9.50 3.13 -1.59
CA MET A 42 8.08 2.91 -1.28
C MET A 42 7.50 4.02 -0.39
N VAL A 43 8.25 4.48 0.62
CA VAL A 43 7.82 5.58 1.50
C VAL A 43 7.77 6.90 0.73
N GLN A 44 8.78 7.20 -0.10
CA GLN A 44 8.79 8.39 -0.95
C GLN A 44 7.60 8.41 -1.93
N ALA A 45 7.12 7.26 -2.39
CA ALA A 45 5.97 7.19 -3.31
C ALA A 45 4.63 7.61 -2.67
N ILE A 46 4.55 7.70 -1.34
CA ILE A 46 3.34 8.10 -0.63
C ILE A 46 3.19 9.63 -0.71
N LYS A 47 2.03 10.10 -1.17
CA LYS A 47 1.82 11.52 -1.52
C LYS A 47 1.85 12.52 -0.37
N TRP A 48 1.76 12.05 0.87
CA TRP A 48 1.86 12.90 2.05
C TRP A 48 3.30 13.06 2.55
N VAL A 49 4.24 12.30 2.00
CA VAL A 49 5.67 12.36 2.38
C VAL A 49 6.33 13.38 1.48
N ASP A 50 6.91 14.42 2.08
CA ASP A 50 7.62 15.44 1.32
C ASP A 50 9.08 15.02 1.10
N GLU A 51 9.74 14.51 2.16
CA GLU A 51 11.14 14.07 2.15
C GLU A 51 11.33 12.77 2.96
N ILE A 52 12.26 11.92 2.51
CA ILE A 52 12.76 10.78 3.28
C ILE A 52 14.16 11.05 3.84
N VAL A 53 14.42 10.54 5.04
CA VAL A 53 15.76 10.51 5.65
C VAL A 53 16.22 9.05 5.74
N PRO A 54 17.11 8.60 4.84
CA PRO A 54 17.74 7.28 4.90
C PRO A 54 18.59 7.11 6.16
N GLY A 55 18.66 5.88 6.68
CA GLY A 55 19.49 5.55 7.83
C GLY A 55 19.14 6.30 9.11
N ALA A 56 17.86 6.59 9.32
CA ALA A 56 17.40 7.21 10.56
C ALA A 56 17.64 6.28 11.77
N PRO A 57 18.04 6.83 12.94
CA PRO A 57 18.18 6.06 14.18
C PRO A 57 16.91 5.30 14.55
N TYR A 58 17.05 4.17 15.27
CA TYR A 58 15.89 3.34 15.63
C TYR A 58 14.90 4.06 16.57
N VAL A 59 15.41 4.91 17.45
CA VAL A 59 14.60 5.70 18.41
C VAL A 59 14.64 7.18 18.02
N SER A 60 13.48 7.84 18.03
CA SER A 60 13.38 9.28 17.82
C SER A 60 13.97 10.04 19.00
N THR A 61 14.92 10.95 18.73
CA THR A 61 15.59 11.80 19.73
C THR A 61 15.38 13.27 19.44
N LEU A 62 15.57 14.14 20.44
CA LEU A 62 15.56 15.59 20.22
C LEU A 62 16.65 16.03 19.24
N GLU A 63 17.84 15.42 19.31
CA GLU A 63 18.94 15.66 18.36
C GLU A 63 18.49 15.44 16.91
N THR A 64 17.78 14.35 16.65
CA THR A 64 17.29 14.05 15.29
C THR A 64 16.25 15.08 14.85
N LEU A 65 15.32 15.47 15.74
CA LEU A 65 14.32 16.48 15.42
C LEU A 65 14.96 17.84 15.14
N ASP A 66 15.94 18.25 15.93
CA ASP A 66 16.64 19.53 15.77
C ASP A 66 17.49 19.53 14.49
N LYS A 67 18.17 18.42 14.18
CA LYS A 67 18.97 18.25 12.96
C LYS A 67 18.16 18.50 11.68
N TYR A 68 16.89 18.08 11.65
CA TYR A 68 16.00 18.25 10.50
C TYR A 68 14.98 19.38 10.69
N ASN A 69 15.13 20.19 11.74
CA ASN A 69 14.24 21.30 12.07
C ASN A 69 12.75 20.89 12.13
N CYS A 70 12.47 19.72 12.73
CA CYS A 70 11.12 19.21 12.94
C CYS A 70 10.59 19.67 14.29
N ASP A 71 9.39 20.25 14.33
CA ASP A 71 8.77 20.69 15.60
C ASP A 71 8.48 19.54 16.56
N PHE A 72 8.00 18.40 16.04
CA PHE A 72 7.62 17.22 16.82
C PHE A 72 7.68 15.93 15.99
N CYS A 73 7.71 14.77 16.64
CA CYS A 73 7.47 13.48 16.01
C CYS A 73 6.02 13.02 16.18
N VAL A 74 5.57 12.14 15.26
CA VAL A 74 4.24 11.53 15.31
C VAL A 74 4.36 10.02 15.26
N HIS A 75 3.83 9.34 16.28
CA HIS A 75 3.84 7.88 16.40
C HIS A 75 2.43 7.33 16.62
N GLY A 76 2.28 6.00 16.54
CA GLY A 76 1.05 5.32 16.95
C GLY A 76 0.89 5.30 18.47
N ASP A 77 -0.26 4.81 18.92
CA ASP A 77 -0.62 4.62 20.34
C ASP A 77 -0.12 3.28 20.91
N ASP A 78 0.94 2.69 20.32
CA ASP A 78 1.54 1.45 20.80
C ASP A 78 2.26 1.65 22.14
N ILE A 79 2.23 0.63 23.00
CA ILE A 79 2.99 0.63 24.26
C ILE A 79 4.47 0.47 23.93
N THR A 80 5.26 1.51 24.17
CA THR A 80 6.71 1.54 23.91
C THR A 80 7.48 1.71 25.21
N LEU A 81 7.68 0.61 25.92
CA LEU A 81 8.48 0.57 27.14
C LEU A 81 9.79 -0.19 26.90
N THR A 82 10.86 0.29 27.51
CA THR A 82 12.12 -0.44 27.64
C THR A 82 11.96 -1.62 28.60
N ILE A 83 12.97 -2.49 28.68
CA ILE A 83 12.98 -3.64 29.60
C ILE A 83 12.81 -3.18 31.07
N ASP A 84 13.31 -1.99 31.40
CA ASP A 84 13.22 -1.39 32.72
C ASP A 84 11.87 -0.69 32.98
N GLY A 85 10.91 -0.80 32.05
CA GLY A 85 9.57 -0.21 32.17
C GLY A 85 9.53 1.30 31.91
N LYS A 86 10.59 1.88 31.34
CA LYS A 86 10.69 3.30 31.00
C LYS A 86 10.16 3.55 29.59
N ASP A 87 9.51 4.68 29.35
CA ASP A 87 9.03 5.03 28.01
C ASP A 87 10.21 5.25 27.04
N THR A 88 10.20 4.56 25.90
CA THR A 88 11.22 4.68 24.85
C THR A 88 11.37 6.11 24.34
N TYR A 89 10.30 6.91 24.40
CA TYR A 89 10.25 8.30 23.94
C TYR A 89 10.16 9.32 25.09
N GLU A 90 10.56 8.95 26.32
CA GLU A 90 10.47 9.83 27.49
C GLU A 90 11.07 11.22 27.25
N GLU A 91 12.25 11.28 26.62
CA GLU A 91 12.96 12.53 26.30
C GLU A 91 12.07 13.46 25.44
N VAL A 92 11.55 12.93 24.34
CA VAL A 92 10.76 13.69 23.36
C VAL A 92 9.37 14.06 23.92
N LYS A 93 8.77 13.19 24.73
CA LYS A 93 7.51 13.45 25.43
C LYS A 93 7.67 14.56 26.47
N THR A 94 8.74 14.52 27.27
CA THR A 94 9.02 15.54 28.30
C THR A 94 9.24 16.93 27.69
N ALA A 95 9.87 16.99 26.51
CA ALA A 95 10.03 18.22 25.75
C ALA A 95 8.75 18.74 25.07
N GLY A 96 7.62 18.02 25.16
CA GLY A 96 6.37 18.41 24.51
C GLY A 96 6.37 18.26 22.99
N ARG A 97 7.33 17.50 22.42
CA ARG A 97 7.57 17.33 20.97
C ARG A 97 7.16 15.95 20.45
N TYR A 98 6.24 15.28 21.15
CA TYR A 98 5.65 14.01 20.75
C TYR A 98 4.15 14.19 20.49
N ARG A 99 3.62 13.59 19.41
CA ARG A 99 2.20 13.55 19.09
C ARG A 99 1.79 12.12 18.73
N GLU A 100 0.53 11.79 19.00
CA GLU A 100 -0.03 10.47 18.70
C GLU A 100 -1.04 10.55 17.55
N CYS A 101 -1.06 9.52 16.73
CA CYS A 101 -2.06 9.32 15.70
C CYS A 101 -2.85 8.03 15.96
N LYS A 102 -4.09 7.97 15.47
CA LYS A 102 -4.95 6.82 15.68
C LYS A 102 -4.48 5.65 14.82
N ARG A 103 -4.40 4.46 15.43
CA ARG A 103 -4.16 3.21 14.70
C ARG A 103 -5.20 3.02 13.58
N THR A 104 -4.73 2.53 12.44
CA THR A 104 -5.60 2.27 11.29
C THR A 104 -6.34 0.96 11.48
N GLN A 105 -7.68 1.04 11.46
CA GLN A 105 -8.57 -0.12 11.61
C GLN A 105 -8.51 -1.05 10.39
N GLY A 106 -8.54 -2.36 10.64
CA GLY A 106 -8.74 -3.40 9.62
C GLY A 106 -7.49 -3.91 8.89
N VAL A 107 -6.28 -3.44 9.24
CA VAL A 107 -5.04 -3.96 8.62
C VAL A 107 -3.85 -3.93 9.57
N SER A 108 -3.07 -5.01 9.60
CA SER A 108 -1.76 -5.06 10.26
C SER A 108 -0.82 -6.00 9.48
N THR A 109 0.50 -5.86 9.68
CA THR A 109 1.47 -6.76 9.03
C THR A 109 1.23 -8.22 9.44
N THR A 110 0.91 -8.47 10.71
CA THR A 110 0.61 -9.81 11.23
C THR A 110 -0.64 -10.41 10.56
N ASP A 111 -1.69 -9.62 10.37
CA ASP A 111 -2.89 -10.04 9.64
C ASP A 111 -2.57 -10.37 8.18
N LEU A 112 -1.86 -9.48 7.47
CA LEU A 112 -1.46 -9.73 6.07
C LEU A 112 -0.61 -11.01 5.93
N VAL A 113 0.35 -11.22 6.83
CA VAL A 113 1.15 -12.47 6.87
C VAL A 113 0.25 -13.67 7.13
N GLY A 114 -0.74 -13.55 8.02
CA GLY A 114 -1.76 -14.57 8.25
C GLY A 114 -2.51 -14.94 6.98
N ARG A 115 -3.01 -13.95 6.22
CA ARG A 115 -3.71 -14.16 4.94
C ARG A 115 -2.85 -14.88 3.91
N MET A 116 -1.56 -14.56 3.85
CA MET A 116 -0.60 -15.19 2.93
C MET A 116 -0.33 -16.67 3.28
N LEU A 117 -0.35 -17.02 4.55
CA LEU A 117 -0.01 -18.37 5.03
C LEU A 117 -1.20 -19.30 5.14
N LEU A 118 -2.35 -18.77 5.56
CA LEU A 118 -3.55 -19.58 5.80
C LEU A 118 -4.20 -20.02 4.49
N MET A 119 -3.89 -19.38 3.35
CA MET A 119 -4.42 -19.72 2.03
C MET A 119 -5.96 -19.79 1.98
N THR A 120 -6.65 -19.09 2.90
CA THR A 120 -8.11 -19.01 2.95
C THR A 120 -8.63 -17.82 2.15
N LYS A 121 -9.91 -17.84 1.78
CA LYS A 121 -10.61 -16.74 1.08
C LYS A 121 -11.56 -15.95 2.00
N ALA A 122 -11.49 -16.17 3.31
CA ALA A 122 -12.43 -15.59 4.28
C ALA A 122 -12.42 -14.05 4.29
N HIS A 123 -11.33 -13.41 3.85
CA HIS A 123 -11.23 -11.95 3.72
C HIS A 123 -11.90 -11.39 2.45
N HIS A 124 -12.38 -12.23 1.53
CA HIS A 124 -13.15 -11.81 0.34
C HIS A 124 -14.63 -11.56 0.65
N SER A 125 -15.15 -12.14 1.74
CA SER A 125 -16.55 -12.04 2.14
C SER A 125 -16.67 -11.29 3.47
N ASN A 126 -17.49 -10.24 3.52
CA ASN A 126 -17.93 -9.63 4.79
C ASN A 126 -18.90 -10.54 5.59
N ILE A 127 -19.14 -11.77 5.10
CA ILE A 127 -20.15 -12.71 5.57
C ILE A 127 -19.51 -14.09 5.56
N ASP A 128 -18.76 -14.40 6.61
CA ASP A 128 -18.90 -15.62 7.41
C ASP A 128 -17.83 -15.61 8.53
N GLU A 129 -18.30 -15.76 9.77
CA GLU A 129 -17.45 -15.90 10.94
C GLU A 129 -16.80 -17.29 10.94
N ASP A 130 -15.76 -17.47 10.14
CA ASP A 130 -14.99 -18.70 10.20
C ASP A 130 -14.18 -18.73 11.52
N LEU A 131 -14.79 -19.33 12.55
CA LEU A 131 -14.29 -19.44 13.93
C LEU A 131 -12.86 -20.01 13.98
N ASP A 132 -12.47 -20.83 13.02
CA ASP A 132 -11.13 -21.41 12.94
C ASP A 132 -10.07 -20.45 12.39
N TYR A 133 -10.44 -19.50 11.52
CA TYR A 133 -9.50 -18.47 11.08
C TYR A 133 -9.14 -17.51 12.22
N ARG A 134 -10.13 -17.05 13.00
CA ARG A 134 -9.90 -16.19 14.19
C ARG A 134 -8.96 -16.85 15.19
N LYS A 135 -9.14 -18.16 15.46
CA LYS A 135 -8.25 -18.92 16.36
C LYS A 135 -6.80 -18.97 15.86
N HIS A 136 -6.57 -19.06 14.56
CA HIS A 136 -5.23 -19.16 13.99
C HIS A 136 -4.53 -17.80 13.93
N THR A 137 -5.23 -16.73 13.58
CA THR A 137 -4.62 -15.40 13.55
C THR A 137 -4.36 -14.82 14.93
N ASP A 138 -5.19 -15.16 15.92
CA ASP A 138 -4.92 -14.87 17.33
C ASP A 138 -3.66 -15.56 17.87
N ASN A 139 -3.20 -16.65 17.25
CA ASN A 139 -1.92 -17.26 17.59
C ASN A 139 -0.72 -16.48 17.04
N PHE A 140 -0.88 -15.74 15.93
CA PHE A 140 0.22 -14.98 15.31
C PHE A 140 0.54 -13.66 16.01
N GLY A 141 -0.35 -13.14 16.86
CA GLY A 141 -0.13 -11.95 17.69
C GLY A 141 0.40 -12.22 19.11
N LYS A 142 0.75 -13.47 19.45
CA LYS A 142 1.19 -13.86 20.80
C LYS A 142 2.69 -13.65 20.98
N GLY A 143 3.06 -12.52 21.58
CA GLY A 143 4.30 -12.45 22.36
C GLY A 143 4.12 -13.14 23.73
N PRO A 144 5.21 -13.53 24.44
CA PRO A 144 5.13 -14.27 25.70
C PRO A 144 4.35 -13.57 26.84
N LYS A 145 3.98 -12.28 26.70
CA LYS A 145 3.21 -11.52 27.69
C LYS A 145 2.14 -10.55 27.12
N GLY A 146 1.62 -10.75 25.90
CA GLY A 146 0.64 -9.81 25.33
C GLY A 146 -0.38 -10.45 24.39
N ARG A 147 -1.67 -10.22 24.65
CA ARG A 147 -2.77 -10.42 23.70
C ARG A 147 -2.98 -9.13 22.91
N SER A 148 -2.77 -9.13 21.60
CA SER A 148 -3.26 -8.05 20.74
C SER A 148 -4.69 -8.38 20.30
N PRO A 149 -5.72 -7.57 20.64
CA PRO A 149 -7.11 -7.84 20.25
C PRO A 149 -7.41 -7.63 18.75
N TRP A 150 -6.39 -7.32 17.94
CA TRP A 150 -6.54 -6.83 16.56
C TRP A 150 -6.02 -7.79 15.48
N THR A 151 -5.85 -9.06 15.82
CA THR A 151 -5.36 -10.11 14.91
C THR A 151 -6.43 -10.73 14.01
N GLY A 152 -7.66 -10.22 13.96
CA GLY A 152 -8.73 -10.78 13.11
C GLY A 152 -8.48 -10.63 11.60
N VAL A 153 -9.16 -11.47 10.80
CA VAL A 153 -9.40 -11.36 9.34
C VAL A 153 -9.72 -9.90 8.97
N SER A 154 -9.50 -9.46 7.72
CA SER A 154 -9.89 -8.12 7.26
C SER A 154 -11.28 -7.71 7.78
N GLN A 155 -11.30 -6.89 8.82
CA GLN A 155 -12.50 -6.22 9.33
C GLN A 155 -12.48 -4.77 8.82
N PHE A 156 -11.94 -4.57 7.62
CA PHE A 156 -11.77 -3.25 7.05
C PHE A 156 -13.14 -2.65 6.67
N LEU A 157 -13.69 -1.86 7.59
CA LEU A 157 -14.93 -1.12 7.36
C LEU A 157 -14.64 0.10 6.47
N GLN A 158 -14.94 0.00 5.18
CA GLN A 158 -14.80 1.13 4.28
C GLN A 158 -15.90 2.16 4.52
N THR A 159 -15.54 3.44 4.45
CA THR A 159 -16.50 4.56 4.53
C THR A 159 -16.20 5.59 3.46
N SER A 160 -17.19 6.36 3.05
CA SER A 160 -16.99 7.51 2.15
C SER A 160 -15.92 8.46 2.70
N GLN A 161 -15.92 8.71 4.01
CA GLN A 161 -14.94 9.56 4.67
C GLN A 161 -13.50 9.06 4.49
N LYS A 162 -13.25 7.74 4.58
CA LYS A 162 -11.91 7.18 4.35
C LYS A 162 -11.46 7.37 2.90
N ILE A 163 -12.38 7.21 1.94
CA ILE A 163 -12.09 7.46 0.52
C ILE A 163 -11.76 8.93 0.30
N ILE A 164 -12.58 9.86 0.81
CA ILE A 164 -12.34 11.31 0.68
C ILE A 164 -10.99 11.70 1.29
N GLN A 165 -10.62 11.15 2.45
CA GLN A 165 -9.33 11.40 3.08
C GLN A 165 -8.13 10.92 2.25
N PHE A 166 -8.33 9.94 1.38
CA PHE A 166 -7.31 9.36 0.52
C PHE A 166 -7.38 9.87 -0.92
N ALA A 167 -8.51 10.35 -1.42
CA ALA A 167 -8.63 10.85 -2.77
C ALA A 167 -7.93 12.21 -2.93
N SER A 168 -7.48 12.52 -4.15
CA SER A 168 -7.01 13.87 -4.47
C SER A 168 -8.19 14.84 -4.57
N GLY A 169 -9.36 14.34 -5.00
CA GLY A 169 -10.58 15.11 -5.22
C GLY A 169 -10.52 16.04 -6.44
N LYS A 170 -9.52 15.87 -7.32
CA LYS A 170 -9.33 16.73 -8.50
C LYS A 170 -9.85 16.06 -9.76
N GLU A 171 -10.67 16.78 -10.51
CA GLU A 171 -11.09 16.38 -11.86
C GLU A 171 -10.00 16.72 -12.90
N PRO A 172 -9.96 16.02 -14.05
CA PRO A 172 -9.06 16.36 -15.15
C PRO A 172 -9.28 17.79 -15.63
N GLN A 173 -8.20 18.54 -15.79
CA GLN A 173 -8.23 19.92 -16.29
C GLN A 173 -7.94 19.99 -17.80
N PRO A 174 -8.35 21.07 -18.49
CA PRO A 174 -7.93 21.27 -19.87
C PRO A 174 -6.40 21.22 -20.02
N GLY A 175 -5.95 20.39 -20.95
CA GLY A 175 -4.52 20.14 -21.21
C GLY A 175 -3.92 18.97 -20.44
N ASP A 176 -4.68 18.32 -19.53
CA ASP A 176 -4.22 17.09 -18.89
C ASP A 176 -4.32 15.90 -19.86
N THR A 177 -3.33 15.02 -19.84
CA THR A 177 -3.35 13.75 -20.55
C THR A 177 -3.96 12.69 -19.65
N ILE A 178 -5.15 12.21 -19.99
CA ILE A 178 -5.86 11.20 -19.20
C ILE A 178 -5.33 9.82 -19.57
N ILE A 179 -4.64 9.18 -18.62
CA ILE A 179 -3.97 7.89 -18.81
C ILE A 179 -4.69 6.84 -17.96
N TYR A 180 -5.14 5.76 -18.58
CA TYR A 180 -5.77 4.65 -17.89
C TYR A 180 -4.82 3.45 -17.75
N VAL A 181 -4.76 2.88 -16.56
CA VAL A 181 -4.05 1.63 -16.28
C VAL A 181 -4.98 0.71 -15.50
N ALA A 182 -4.88 -0.61 -15.69
CA ALA A 182 -5.77 -1.56 -15.01
C ALA A 182 -5.01 -2.75 -14.42
N GLY A 183 -5.57 -3.34 -13.37
CA GLY A 183 -5.03 -4.57 -12.80
C GLY A 183 -5.56 -4.93 -11.43
N ALA A 184 -4.89 -5.91 -10.81
CA ALA A 184 -5.15 -6.27 -9.42
C ALA A 184 -4.69 -5.16 -8.47
N PHE A 185 -3.45 -4.68 -8.61
CA PHE A 185 -2.78 -3.84 -7.61
C PHE A 185 -2.85 -4.42 -6.18
N ASP A 186 -2.79 -5.74 -6.09
CA ASP A 186 -2.82 -6.48 -4.82
C ASP A 186 -1.46 -6.41 -4.12
N LEU A 187 -1.48 -6.25 -2.79
CA LEU A 187 -0.30 -5.91 -1.97
C LEU A 187 0.52 -4.78 -2.60
N PHE A 188 -0.11 -3.64 -2.89
CA PHE A 188 0.53 -2.51 -3.60
C PHE A 188 1.98 -2.27 -3.15
N HIS A 189 2.92 -2.30 -4.10
CA HIS A 189 4.34 -2.54 -3.86
C HIS A 189 5.22 -1.79 -4.86
N ILE A 190 6.55 -1.85 -4.68
CA ILE A 190 7.47 -1.02 -5.46
C ILE A 190 7.41 -1.26 -6.97
N GLY A 191 7.18 -2.50 -7.44
CA GLY A 191 6.94 -2.74 -8.87
C GLY A 191 5.75 -1.97 -9.47
N HIS A 192 4.69 -1.75 -8.70
CA HIS A 192 3.57 -0.89 -9.12
C HIS A 192 3.96 0.59 -9.10
N VAL A 193 4.74 1.02 -8.10
CA VAL A 193 5.26 2.39 -8.01
C VAL A 193 6.16 2.69 -9.21
N ASP A 194 7.10 1.81 -9.54
CA ASP A 194 8.03 1.95 -10.68
C ASP A 194 7.28 2.03 -12.01
N PHE A 195 6.24 1.21 -12.18
CA PHE A 195 5.34 1.26 -13.33
C PHE A 195 4.61 2.61 -13.41
N LEU A 196 3.93 3.03 -12.34
CA LEU A 196 3.16 4.28 -12.31
C LEU A 196 4.05 5.51 -12.46
N GLU A 197 5.27 5.49 -11.92
CA GLU A 197 6.27 6.54 -12.09
C GLU A 197 6.65 6.72 -13.57
N LYS A 198 6.90 5.61 -14.28
CA LYS A 198 7.21 5.68 -15.72
C LYS A 198 6.00 6.07 -16.56
N VAL A 199 4.80 5.61 -16.19
CA VAL A 199 3.55 6.07 -16.85
C VAL A 199 3.35 7.57 -16.65
N HIS A 200 3.62 8.09 -15.45
CA HIS A 200 3.54 9.52 -15.15
C HIS A 200 4.52 10.35 -15.99
N GLN A 201 5.64 9.79 -16.43
CA GLN A 201 6.61 10.48 -17.28
C GLN A 201 6.20 10.55 -18.76
N LEU A 202 5.11 9.89 -19.18
CA LEU A 202 4.65 9.88 -20.57
C LEU A 202 3.95 11.19 -20.99
N ALA A 203 3.62 12.06 -20.04
CA ALA A 203 2.97 13.34 -20.30
C ALA A 203 3.52 14.44 -19.39
N GLU A 204 3.44 15.68 -19.86
CA GLU A 204 3.79 16.86 -19.06
C GLU A 204 2.81 17.07 -17.90
N ARG A 205 1.52 16.81 -18.14
CA ARG A 205 0.43 16.93 -17.17
C ARG A 205 -0.39 15.64 -17.13
N PRO A 206 0.12 14.58 -16.50
CA PRO A 206 -0.55 13.29 -16.47
C PRO A 206 -1.71 13.30 -15.47
N TYR A 207 -2.86 12.77 -15.89
CA TYR A 207 -3.98 12.43 -15.03
C TYR A 207 -4.17 10.91 -15.07
N ILE A 208 -3.61 10.20 -14.08
CA ILE A 208 -3.60 8.73 -14.07
C ILE A 208 -4.84 8.21 -13.35
N ILE A 209 -5.63 7.41 -14.07
CA ILE A 209 -6.78 6.65 -13.57
C ILE A 209 -6.36 5.19 -13.44
N ALA A 210 -6.38 4.65 -12.23
CA ALA A 210 -6.09 3.24 -11.96
C ALA A 210 -7.38 2.42 -11.79
N GLY A 211 -7.67 1.55 -12.76
CA GLY A 211 -8.77 0.59 -12.70
C GLY A 211 -8.44 -0.62 -11.85
N LEU A 212 -9.24 -0.84 -10.80
CA LEU A 212 -9.09 -1.98 -9.90
C LEU A 212 -10.11 -3.05 -10.21
N HIS A 213 -9.65 -4.22 -10.67
CA HIS A 213 -10.53 -5.36 -10.91
C HIS A 213 -11.24 -5.81 -9.62
N PHE A 214 -12.44 -6.37 -9.76
CA PHE A 214 -13.16 -7.01 -8.65
C PHE A 214 -12.40 -8.18 -8.05
N ASP A 215 -12.60 -8.45 -6.76
CA ASP A 215 -11.90 -9.53 -6.05
C ASP A 215 -12.16 -10.90 -6.70
N GLN A 216 -13.40 -11.16 -7.15
CA GLN A 216 -13.77 -12.38 -7.86
C GLN A 216 -13.05 -12.51 -9.21
N GLU A 217 -12.86 -11.39 -9.91
CA GLU A 217 -12.17 -11.35 -11.18
C GLU A 217 -10.66 -11.58 -10.98
N VAL A 218 -10.05 -10.93 -9.98
CA VAL A 218 -8.66 -11.19 -9.59
C VAL A 218 -8.46 -12.65 -9.20
N ASN A 219 -9.38 -13.23 -8.41
CA ASN A 219 -9.30 -14.65 -8.05
C ASN A 219 -9.41 -15.57 -9.27
N ARG A 220 -10.24 -15.23 -10.27
CA ARG A 220 -10.36 -16.03 -11.50
C ARG A 220 -9.03 -16.17 -12.21
N TYR A 221 -8.31 -15.07 -12.46
CA TYR A 221 -7.08 -15.10 -13.27
C TYR A 221 -5.79 -15.31 -12.45
N LYS A 222 -5.79 -15.07 -11.13
CA LYS A 222 -4.63 -15.38 -10.24
C LYS A 222 -4.77 -16.70 -9.50
N GLY A 223 -5.99 -17.19 -9.29
CA GLY A 223 -6.28 -18.39 -8.53
C GLY A 223 -5.94 -18.27 -7.03
N LYS A 224 -5.81 -19.43 -6.37
CA LYS A 224 -5.44 -19.56 -4.94
C LYS A 224 -6.36 -18.70 -4.05
N ASN A 225 -5.80 -18.06 -3.03
CA ASN A 225 -6.43 -17.13 -2.11
C ASN A 225 -6.32 -15.66 -2.54
N TYR A 226 -5.89 -15.38 -3.77
CA TYR A 226 -5.79 -14.00 -4.26
C TYR A 226 -7.15 -13.38 -4.56
N PRO A 227 -7.32 -12.06 -4.40
CA PRO A 227 -6.31 -11.13 -3.88
C PRO A 227 -6.13 -11.26 -2.36
N ILE A 228 -4.95 -10.92 -1.84
CA ILE A 228 -4.67 -10.88 -0.40
C ILE A 228 -5.36 -9.67 0.25
N MET A 229 -5.38 -8.54 -0.45
CA MET A 229 -6.13 -7.35 -0.09
C MET A 229 -7.43 -7.27 -0.89
N ASN A 230 -8.55 -7.05 -0.21
CA ASN A 230 -9.82 -6.86 -0.90
C ASN A 230 -9.86 -5.54 -1.68
N ILE A 231 -10.89 -5.34 -2.50
CA ILE A 231 -10.97 -4.16 -3.37
C ILE A 231 -10.93 -2.83 -2.61
N HIS A 232 -11.49 -2.77 -1.40
CA HIS A 232 -11.52 -1.57 -0.60
C HIS A 232 -10.14 -1.24 0.01
N GLU A 233 -9.40 -2.25 0.45
CA GLU A 233 -8.01 -2.12 0.91
C GLU A 233 -7.09 -1.70 -0.25
N ARG A 234 -7.26 -2.31 -1.44
CA ARG A 234 -6.52 -1.96 -2.65
C ARG A 234 -6.80 -0.55 -3.11
N THR A 235 -8.06 -0.10 -3.02
CA THR A 235 -8.46 1.29 -3.32
C THR A 235 -7.65 2.28 -2.50
N LEU A 236 -7.58 2.11 -1.17
CA LEU A 236 -6.79 3.03 -0.33
C LEU A 236 -5.28 2.91 -0.58
N SER A 237 -4.80 1.71 -0.88
CA SER A 237 -3.38 1.47 -1.16
C SER A 237 -2.92 2.21 -2.41
N VAL A 238 -3.74 2.17 -3.47
CA VAL A 238 -3.46 2.83 -4.75
C VAL A 238 -3.64 4.35 -4.66
N LEU A 239 -4.71 4.84 -4.01
CA LEU A 239 -4.95 6.28 -3.82
C LEU A 239 -3.86 6.98 -2.99
N ALA A 240 -3.10 6.25 -2.18
CA ALA A 240 -2.00 6.80 -1.41
C ALA A 240 -0.77 7.15 -2.27
N CYS A 241 -0.64 6.59 -3.47
CA CYS A 241 0.48 6.82 -4.38
C CYS A 241 0.40 8.23 -4.99
N ARG A 242 1.52 8.96 -5.00
CA ARG A 242 1.59 10.33 -5.55
C ARG A 242 1.31 10.43 -7.04
N TYR A 243 1.52 9.34 -7.79
CA TYR A 243 1.34 9.31 -9.23
C TYR A 243 -0.13 9.09 -9.64
N VAL A 244 -0.99 8.64 -8.72
CA VAL A 244 -2.39 8.31 -9.02
C VAL A 244 -3.29 9.52 -8.76
N SER A 245 -4.10 9.87 -9.76
CA SER A 245 -5.08 10.95 -9.67
C SER A 245 -6.45 10.44 -9.22
N GLU A 246 -6.89 9.32 -9.79
CA GLU A 246 -8.21 8.72 -9.56
C GLU A 246 -8.18 7.17 -9.64
N VAL A 247 -9.18 6.51 -9.05
CA VAL A 247 -9.35 5.06 -9.06
C VAL A 247 -10.75 4.67 -9.53
N VAL A 248 -10.84 3.73 -10.47
CA VAL A 248 -12.11 3.04 -10.79
C VAL A 248 -12.23 1.82 -9.88
N ILE A 249 -13.11 1.93 -8.88
CA ILE A 249 -13.38 0.85 -7.92
C ILE A 249 -14.32 -0.17 -8.59
N GLY A 250 -13.79 -1.34 -8.95
CA GLY A 250 -14.56 -2.37 -9.65
C GLY A 250 -14.55 -2.16 -11.16
N ALA A 251 -13.37 -1.95 -11.71
CA ALA A 251 -13.19 -1.85 -13.15
C ALA A 251 -13.48 -3.20 -13.84
N PRO A 252 -14.07 -3.19 -15.05
CA PRO A 252 -14.19 -4.39 -15.87
C PRO A 252 -12.79 -4.92 -16.26
N TYR A 253 -12.70 -6.22 -16.55
CA TYR A 253 -11.45 -6.85 -16.96
C TYR A 253 -11.01 -6.37 -18.35
N ALA A 254 -11.92 -6.45 -19.33
CA ALA A 254 -11.73 -5.81 -20.63
C ALA A 254 -11.85 -4.28 -20.51
N VAL A 255 -10.94 -3.58 -21.19
CA VAL A 255 -10.98 -2.13 -21.32
C VAL A 255 -12.01 -1.77 -22.40
N THR A 256 -13.25 -1.50 -21.96
CA THR A 256 -14.39 -1.29 -22.87
C THR A 256 -14.40 0.10 -23.52
N ALA A 257 -15.06 0.22 -24.68
CA ALA A 257 -15.29 1.50 -25.35
C ALA A 257 -15.99 2.51 -24.42
N ASP A 258 -17.04 2.05 -23.72
CA ASP A 258 -17.80 2.89 -22.78
C ASP A 258 -16.90 3.46 -21.67
N LEU A 259 -15.96 2.66 -21.13
CA LEU A 259 -15.02 3.13 -20.11
C LEU A 259 -14.09 4.20 -20.69
N LEU A 260 -13.52 3.95 -21.87
CA LEU A 260 -12.63 4.89 -22.53
C LEU A 260 -13.33 6.22 -22.85
N ASP A 261 -14.56 6.16 -23.34
CA ASP A 261 -15.35 7.34 -23.72
C ASP A 261 -15.86 8.10 -22.49
N HIS A 262 -16.29 7.39 -21.44
CA HIS A 262 -16.75 7.99 -20.18
C HIS A 262 -15.65 8.84 -19.52
N PHE A 263 -14.45 8.28 -19.38
CA PHE A 263 -13.31 8.98 -18.78
C PHE A 263 -12.51 9.84 -19.77
N ARG A 264 -12.88 9.85 -21.06
CA ARG A 264 -12.15 10.54 -22.14
C ARG A 264 -10.66 10.17 -22.16
N VAL A 265 -10.39 8.87 -22.05
CA VAL A 265 -9.03 8.32 -21.98
C VAL A 265 -8.27 8.61 -23.26
N THR A 266 -7.06 9.16 -23.10
CA THR A 266 -6.16 9.51 -24.21
C THR A 266 -5.05 8.49 -24.42
N LEU A 267 -4.70 7.73 -23.38
CA LEU A 267 -3.65 6.72 -23.40
C LEU A 267 -4.01 5.57 -22.45
N VAL A 268 -3.76 4.34 -22.85
CA VAL A 268 -3.89 3.15 -22.00
C VAL A 268 -2.52 2.50 -21.86
N CYS A 269 -2.08 2.27 -20.63
CA CYS A 269 -0.80 1.62 -20.36
C CYS A 269 -0.97 0.28 -19.63
N HIS A 270 -0.15 -0.69 -20.00
CA HIS A 270 0.04 -1.93 -19.26
C HIS A 270 1.54 -2.18 -19.04
N GLY A 271 1.88 -2.88 -17.96
CA GLY A 271 3.26 -3.26 -17.68
C GLY A 271 3.79 -4.32 -18.65
N MET A 272 5.05 -4.73 -18.50
CA MET A 272 5.60 -5.88 -19.24
C MET A 272 5.19 -7.24 -18.66
N THR A 273 4.22 -7.26 -17.75
CA THR A 273 3.69 -8.50 -17.17
C THR A 273 2.72 -9.18 -18.14
N GLU A 274 2.60 -10.49 -18.02
CA GLU A 274 1.68 -11.29 -18.83
C GLU A 274 0.24 -10.75 -18.74
N VAL A 275 -0.40 -10.60 -19.91
CA VAL A 275 -1.82 -10.29 -20.04
C VAL A 275 -2.56 -11.61 -20.23
N VAL A 276 -3.40 -11.97 -19.26
CA VAL A 276 -4.25 -13.16 -19.36
C VAL A 276 -5.42 -12.84 -20.30
N PRO A 277 -5.83 -13.74 -21.21
CA PRO A 277 -7.02 -13.53 -22.02
C PRO A 277 -8.29 -13.39 -21.17
N ASP A 278 -9.29 -12.68 -21.70
CA ASP A 278 -10.61 -12.61 -21.07
C ASP A 278 -11.32 -13.99 -21.12
N LYS A 279 -12.49 -14.10 -20.47
CA LYS A 279 -13.27 -15.34 -20.33
C LYS A 279 -13.67 -15.96 -21.67
N ASP A 280 -13.84 -15.15 -22.70
CA ASP A 280 -14.14 -15.56 -24.07
C ASP A 280 -12.88 -15.79 -24.93
N GLY A 281 -11.69 -15.63 -24.35
CA GLY A 281 -10.40 -15.76 -25.03
C GLY A 281 -9.93 -14.51 -25.75
N SER A 282 -10.69 -13.41 -25.69
CA SER A 282 -10.30 -12.13 -26.29
C SER A 282 -9.16 -11.45 -25.54
N ASP A 283 -8.49 -10.52 -26.21
CA ASP A 283 -7.48 -9.65 -25.61
C ASP A 283 -8.19 -8.52 -24.83
N PRO A 284 -8.02 -8.41 -23.50
CA PRO A 284 -8.70 -7.37 -22.73
C PRO A 284 -8.31 -5.93 -23.12
N TYR A 285 -7.23 -5.77 -23.89
CA TYR A 285 -6.77 -4.49 -24.43
C TYR A 285 -7.04 -4.34 -25.94
N GLU A 286 -7.90 -5.17 -26.54
CA GLU A 286 -8.23 -5.09 -27.97
C GLU A 286 -8.73 -3.69 -28.38
N GLU A 287 -9.67 -3.13 -27.63
CA GLU A 287 -10.27 -1.83 -27.95
C GLU A 287 -9.27 -0.65 -27.92
N PRO A 288 -8.44 -0.45 -26.88
CA PRO A 288 -7.42 0.61 -26.91
C PRO A 288 -6.33 0.35 -27.97
N LYS A 289 -6.01 -0.90 -28.29
CA LYS A 289 -5.11 -1.24 -29.42
C LYS A 289 -5.72 -0.84 -30.76
N ARG A 290 -7.01 -1.14 -30.97
CA ARG A 290 -7.77 -0.73 -32.16
C ARG A 290 -7.82 0.79 -32.33
N ARG A 291 -7.93 1.54 -31.23
CA ARG A 291 -7.88 3.01 -31.21
C ARG A 291 -6.47 3.59 -31.37
N GLY A 292 -5.41 2.77 -31.33
CA GLY A 292 -4.02 3.23 -31.44
C GLY A 292 -3.51 3.97 -30.21
N ILE A 293 -4.14 3.77 -29.04
CA ILE A 293 -3.81 4.47 -27.78
C ILE A 293 -3.24 3.52 -26.71
N PHE A 294 -2.90 2.28 -27.06
CA PHE A 294 -2.31 1.31 -26.13
C PHE A 294 -0.77 1.36 -26.16
N GLN A 295 -0.14 1.40 -24.99
CA GLN A 295 1.30 1.41 -24.85
C GLN A 295 1.78 0.46 -23.73
N LEU A 296 2.81 -0.34 -24.03
CA LEU A 296 3.52 -1.11 -23.01
C LEU A 296 4.58 -0.26 -22.33
N VAL A 297 4.67 -0.38 -21.00
CA VAL A 297 5.63 0.36 -20.18
C VAL A 297 6.42 -0.64 -19.33
N ASP A 298 7.73 -0.72 -19.54
CA ASP A 298 8.62 -1.52 -18.72
C ASP A 298 8.92 -0.79 -17.40
N SER A 299 8.46 -1.31 -16.27
CA SER A 299 8.74 -0.75 -14.94
C SER A 299 10.23 -0.87 -14.56
N GLY A 300 10.97 -1.81 -15.15
CA GLY A 300 12.31 -2.20 -14.72
C GLY A 300 12.32 -3.04 -13.44
N SER A 301 11.15 -3.42 -12.93
CA SER A 301 10.98 -4.23 -11.72
C SER A 301 10.36 -5.58 -12.06
N ASN A 302 10.97 -6.65 -11.56
CA ASN A 302 10.41 -7.99 -11.66
C ASN A 302 9.51 -8.36 -10.47
N LEU A 303 9.31 -7.45 -9.50
CA LEU A 303 8.58 -7.74 -8.28
C LEU A 303 7.08 -7.91 -8.55
N THR A 304 6.52 -9.02 -8.08
CA THR A 304 5.09 -9.34 -8.16
C THR A 304 4.54 -9.70 -6.78
N THR A 305 3.21 -9.68 -6.64
CA THR A 305 2.51 -10.15 -5.45
C THR A 305 2.96 -11.58 -5.05
N ASP A 306 3.10 -12.49 -6.01
CA ASP A 306 3.57 -13.86 -5.74
C ASP A 306 5.01 -13.90 -5.19
N LEU A 307 5.92 -13.08 -5.73
CA LEU A 307 7.30 -12.99 -5.23
C LEU A 307 7.35 -12.37 -3.83
N ILE A 308 6.48 -11.41 -3.52
CA ILE A 308 6.36 -10.84 -2.17
C ILE A 308 5.93 -11.93 -1.18
N VAL A 309 4.89 -12.70 -1.53
CA VAL A 309 4.43 -13.81 -0.70
C VAL A 309 5.57 -14.80 -0.46
N GLN A 310 6.32 -15.18 -1.50
CA GLN A 310 7.48 -16.07 -1.37
C GLN A 310 8.58 -15.49 -0.47
N ARG A 311 8.93 -14.21 -0.62
CA ARG A 311 9.93 -13.52 0.22
C ARG A 311 9.52 -13.51 1.69
N ILE A 312 8.25 -13.20 1.97
CA ILE A 312 7.70 -13.17 3.33
C ILE A 312 7.72 -14.57 3.96
N ILE A 313 7.26 -15.59 3.24
CA ILE A 313 7.27 -16.98 3.71
C ILE A 313 8.70 -17.45 3.99
N LYS A 314 9.63 -17.20 3.06
CA LYS A 314 11.05 -17.56 3.24
C LYS A 314 11.67 -16.88 4.45
N ASN A 315 11.41 -15.59 4.66
CA ASN A 315 11.94 -14.86 5.82
C ASN A 315 11.41 -15.44 7.13
N ARG A 316 10.11 -15.78 7.19
CA ARG A 316 9.47 -16.35 8.38
C ARG A 316 9.91 -17.78 8.69
N LEU A 317 10.31 -18.55 7.69
CA LEU A 317 10.89 -19.88 7.90
C LEU A 317 12.34 -19.82 8.41
N ALA A 318 13.03 -18.70 8.19
CA ALA A 318 14.44 -18.52 8.53
C ALA A 318 14.68 -17.86 9.90
N PHE A 319 13.74 -17.03 10.38
CA PHE A 319 13.84 -16.23 11.61
C PHE A 319 12.52 -16.26 12.39
#